data_AF-A0A937Y5C2-F1
#
_entry.id   AF-A0A937Y5C2-F1
#
_cell.length_a   1.000
_cell.length_b   1.000
_cell.length_c   1.000
_cell.angle_alpha   90.00
_cell.angle_beta   90.00
_cell.angle_gamma   90.00
#
_symmetry.space_group_name_H-M   'P 1'
#
loop_
_entity.id
_entity.type
_entity.pdbx_description
1 polymer ?
#
loop_
_entity_poly.entity_id
_entity_poly.type
_entity_poly.pdbx_seq_one_letter_code
_entity_poly.pdbx_strand_id
1 'polypeptide(L)'
;MPGQWLAIAMLAALGASPVLAGDVAKGREKADQVCAACHGKDGNTPIDPSYPKLAGQHGDYLVRALLDYKSEQRKNAIMVAQAKGLSRADIDNLSAFYASLPGTLSHKR
;
A
#
# COMPACT_ATOMS: atom_id res chain seq x y z
N MET A 1 1.89 -53.13 38.98
CA MET A 1 2.64 -52.50 37.88
C MET A 1 2.02 -51.15 37.60
N PRO A 2 2.58 -50.03 38.09
CA PRO A 2 2.03 -48.70 37.81
C PRO A 2 2.55 -48.18 36.45
N GLY A 3 1.76 -47.35 35.80
CA GLY A 3 2.26 -46.43 34.76
C GLY A 3 1.66 -46.64 33.38
N GLN A 4 0.89 -45.67 32.91
CA GLN A 4 1.48 -44.53 32.19
C GLN A 4 0.37 -43.55 31.83
N TRP A 5 0.46 -42.36 32.41
CA TRP A 5 -0.36 -41.21 32.09
C TRP A 5 0.10 -40.66 30.74
N LEU A 6 -0.69 -40.82 29.68
CA LEU A 6 -0.48 -40.14 28.41
C LEU A 6 -0.94 -38.69 28.56
N ALA A 7 0.00 -37.81 28.91
CA ALA A 7 -0.18 -36.37 28.80
C ALA A 7 -0.13 -35.97 27.32
N ILE A 8 -1.29 -35.61 26.77
CA ILE A 8 -1.37 -34.98 25.44
C ILE A 8 -0.91 -33.53 25.59
N ALA A 9 0.30 -33.24 25.14
CA ALA A 9 0.78 -31.88 25.00
C ALA A 9 0.06 -31.21 23.83
N MET A 10 -0.90 -30.34 24.13
CA MET A 10 -1.52 -29.45 23.16
C MET A 10 -0.50 -28.39 22.75
N LEU A 11 0.10 -28.54 21.57
CA LEU A 11 0.89 -27.47 20.94
C LEU A 11 -0.08 -26.33 20.57
N ALA A 12 -0.06 -25.26 21.36
CA ALA A 12 -0.69 -24.00 20.98
C ALA A 12 0.12 -23.38 19.84
N ALA A 13 -0.40 -23.47 18.62
CA ALA A 13 0.13 -22.71 17.50
C ALA A 13 -0.15 -21.23 17.73
N LEU A 14 0.89 -20.46 18.08
CA LEU A 14 0.84 -19.00 18.02
C LEU A 14 0.68 -18.61 16.54
N GLY A 15 -0.54 -18.28 16.14
CA GLY A 15 -0.81 -17.66 14.86
C GLY A 15 -0.19 -16.25 14.85
N ALA A 16 0.94 -16.11 14.18
CA ALA A 16 1.47 -14.79 13.84
C ALA A 16 0.51 -14.17 12.82
N SER A 17 -0.34 -13.24 13.29
CA SER A 17 -1.12 -12.39 12.38
C SER A 17 -0.12 -11.67 11.47
N PRO A 18 -0.22 -11.81 10.13
CA PRO A 18 0.59 -10.99 9.27
C PRO A 18 0.21 -9.53 9.58
N VAL A 19 1.19 -8.71 9.93
CA VAL A 19 1.07 -7.26 9.76
C VAL A 19 0.65 -7.09 8.31
N LEU A 20 -0.62 -6.71 8.09
CA LEU A 20 -1.22 -6.66 6.76
C LEU A 20 -0.45 -5.63 5.92
N ALA A 21 0.53 -6.13 5.15
CA ALA A 21 0.98 -5.46 3.95
C ALA A 21 -0.26 -5.20 3.08
N GLY A 22 -0.39 -3.99 2.53
CA GLY A 22 -1.61 -3.57 1.84
C GLY A 22 -2.11 -4.56 0.77
N ASP A 23 -3.42 -4.64 0.60
CA ASP A 23 -4.08 -5.47 -0.40
C ASP A 23 -3.95 -4.82 -1.79
N VAL A 24 -3.07 -5.42 -2.61
CA VAL A 24 -2.75 -4.94 -3.97
C VAL A 24 -3.99 -4.92 -4.88
N ALA A 25 -4.92 -5.86 -4.72
CA ALA A 25 -6.11 -5.92 -5.57
C ALA A 25 -7.07 -4.77 -5.26
N LYS A 26 -7.31 -4.51 -3.96
CA LYS A 26 -8.09 -3.34 -3.52
C LYS A 26 -7.39 -2.03 -3.87
N GLY A 27 -6.07 -2.00 -3.79
CA GLY A 27 -5.26 -0.86 -4.20
C GLY A 27 -5.43 -0.53 -5.68
N ARG A 28 -5.44 -1.55 -6.56
CA ARG A 28 -5.72 -1.38 -7.99
C ARG A 28 -7.12 -0.81 -8.22
N GLU A 29 -8.15 -1.42 -7.62
CA GLU A 29 -9.53 -0.95 -7.77
C GLU A 29 -9.67 0.52 -7.36
N LYS A 30 -9.08 0.89 -6.23
CA LYS A 30 -9.08 2.28 -5.75
C LYS A 30 -8.31 3.22 -6.68
N ALA A 31 -7.18 2.77 -7.23
CA ALA A 31 -6.37 3.55 -8.16
C ALA A 31 -7.13 3.84 -9.47
N ASP A 32 -7.86 2.85 -9.99
CA ASP A 32 -8.63 2.97 -11.24
C ASP A 32 -9.79 3.97 -11.13
N GLN A 33 -10.32 4.21 -9.92
CA GLN A 33 -11.42 5.16 -9.70
C GLN A 33 -11.02 6.62 -9.93
N VAL A 34 -9.79 7.02 -9.59
CA VAL A 34 -9.40 8.44 -9.64
C VAL A 34 -7.90 8.68 -9.85
N CYS A 35 -7.02 7.83 -9.31
CA CYS A 35 -5.57 8.06 -9.34
C CYS A 35 -5.00 7.88 -10.76
N ALA A 36 -5.50 6.88 -11.48
CA ALA A 36 -5.09 6.57 -12.85
C ALA A 36 -5.40 7.71 -13.85
N ALA A 37 -6.35 8.58 -13.54
CA ALA A 37 -6.73 9.70 -14.40
C ALA A 37 -5.57 10.71 -14.58
N CYS A 38 -4.68 10.85 -13.60
CA CYS A 38 -3.52 11.75 -13.69
C CYS A 38 -2.19 10.99 -13.77
N HIS A 39 -2.03 9.92 -13.00
CA HIS A 39 -0.78 9.18 -12.88
C HIS A 39 -0.61 8.05 -13.91
N GLY A 40 -1.62 7.86 -14.77
CA GLY A 40 -1.66 6.77 -15.74
C GLY A 40 -2.17 5.46 -15.12
N LYS A 41 -2.81 4.64 -15.95
CA LYS A 41 -3.31 3.29 -15.56
C LYS A 41 -2.18 2.35 -15.14
N ASP A 42 -1.00 2.55 -15.71
CA ASP A 42 0.21 1.77 -15.43
C ASP A 42 1.09 2.41 -14.34
N GLY A 43 0.73 3.59 -13.83
CA GLY A 43 1.55 4.39 -12.91
C GLY A 43 2.90 4.87 -13.48
N ASN A 44 3.17 4.63 -14.76
CA ASN A 44 4.42 4.97 -15.46
C ASN A 44 4.24 6.05 -16.52
N THR A 45 3.03 6.16 -17.07
CA THR A 45 2.68 7.05 -18.18
C THR A 45 1.63 8.06 -17.71
N PRO A 46 2.03 9.10 -16.96
CA PRO A 46 1.11 10.16 -16.55
C PRO A 46 0.58 10.92 -17.76
N ILE A 47 -0.58 11.57 -17.59
CA ILE A 47 -1.23 12.34 -18.67
C ILE A 47 -0.47 13.62 -19.06
N ASP A 48 0.37 14.10 -18.15
CA ASP A 48 1.23 15.27 -18.33
C ASP A 48 2.53 15.05 -17.54
N PRO A 49 3.70 15.49 -18.04
CA PRO A 49 4.99 15.31 -17.36
C PRO A 49 5.10 15.91 -15.96
N SER A 50 4.24 16.86 -15.60
CA SER A 50 4.18 17.46 -14.26
C SER A 50 3.60 16.52 -13.20
N TYR A 51 2.85 15.48 -13.60
CA TYR A 51 2.38 14.45 -12.68
C TYR A 51 3.46 13.38 -12.47
N PRO A 52 3.81 13.04 -11.22
CA PRO A 52 4.86 12.08 -10.95
C PRO A 52 4.44 10.66 -11.33
N LYS A 53 5.42 9.87 -11.79
CA LYS A 53 5.32 8.42 -11.89
C LYS A 53 5.21 7.82 -10.48
N LEU A 54 4.39 6.80 -10.33
CA LEU A 54 4.15 6.09 -9.06
C LEU A 54 4.59 4.63 -9.10
N ALA A 55 4.62 4.01 -10.29
CA ALA A 55 4.95 2.61 -10.44
C ALA A 55 6.37 2.29 -9.96
N GLY A 56 6.48 1.23 -9.16
CA GLY A 56 7.75 0.77 -8.59
C GLY A 56 8.34 1.74 -7.56
N GLN A 57 7.57 2.70 -7.04
CA GLN A 57 8.01 3.54 -5.93
C GLN A 57 8.00 2.75 -4.62
N HIS A 58 8.86 3.13 -3.67
CA HIS A 58 8.87 2.55 -2.34
C HIS A 58 7.52 2.73 -1.63
N GLY A 59 6.94 1.63 -1.14
CA GLY A 59 5.60 1.64 -0.55
C GLY A 59 5.49 2.51 0.71
N ASP A 60 6.52 2.51 1.55
CA ASP A 60 6.60 3.38 2.74
C ASP A 60 6.65 4.87 2.38
N TYR A 61 7.36 5.22 1.30
CA TYR A 61 7.36 6.58 0.76
C TYR A 61 5.95 6.99 0.29
N LEU A 62 5.25 6.11 -0.42
CA LEU A 62 3.88 6.39 -0.89
C LEU A 62 2.90 6.55 0.28
N VAL A 63 2.98 5.69 1.30
CA VAL A 63 2.18 5.81 2.52
C VAL A 63 2.43 7.16 3.17
N ARG A 64 3.71 7.53 3.33
CA ARG A 64 4.10 8.79 3.95
C ARG A 64 3.57 9.99 3.16
N ALA A 65 3.77 10.00 1.84
CA ALA A 65 3.31 11.08 0.97
C ALA A 65 1.79 11.27 1.05
N LEU A 66 1.01 10.18 1.00
CA LEU A 66 -0.45 10.25 1.09
C LEU A 66 -0.93 10.75 2.47
N LEU A 67 -0.28 10.33 3.56
CA LEU A 67 -0.56 10.84 4.90
C LEU A 67 -0.19 12.32 5.05
N ASP A 68 0.93 12.75 4.47
CA ASP A 68 1.35 14.15 4.49
C ASP A 68 0.41 15.03 3.66
N TYR A 69 -0.12 14.56 2.53
CA TYR A 69 -1.18 15.27 1.81
C TYR A 69 -2.50 15.30 2.60
N LYS A 70 -2.89 14.18 3.22
CA LYS A 70 -4.12 14.08 4.01
C LYS A 70 -4.12 15.03 5.22
N SER A 71 -2.98 15.14 5.89
CA SER A 71 -2.76 16.05 7.04
C SER A 71 -2.37 17.48 6.62
N GLU A 72 -2.27 17.72 5.31
CA GLU A 72 -1.81 18.98 4.73
C GLU A 72 -0.38 19.39 5.13
N GLN A 73 0.46 18.49 5.63
CA GLN A 73 1.90 18.74 5.84
C GLN A 73 2.64 18.91 4.52
N ARG A 74 2.24 18.15 3.49
CA ARG A 74 2.68 18.35 2.11
C ARG A 74 1.63 19.14 1.36
N LYS A 75 1.99 20.34 0.90
CA LYS A 75 1.05 21.26 0.24
C LYS A 75 0.91 20.98 -1.25
N ASN A 76 -0.29 20.60 -1.68
CA ASN A 76 -0.72 20.56 -3.08
C ASN A 76 -2.25 20.47 -3.11
N ALA A 77 -2.94 21.47 -3.67
CA ALA A 77 -4.40 21.54 -3.59
C ALA A 77 -5.11 20.31 -4.20
N ILE A 78 -4.59 19.80 -5.32
CA ILE A 78 -5.14 18.63 -6.01
C ILE A 78 -4.99 17.38 -5.14
N MET A 79 -3.76 17.06 -4.71
CA MET A 79 -3.50 15.85 -3.93
C MET A 79 -4.07 15.90 -2.52
N VAL A 80 -4.18 17.08 -1.90
CA VAL A 80 -4.90 17.25 -0.63
C VAL A 80 -6.37 16.85 -0.81
N ALA A 81 -7.04 17.32 -1.88
CA ALA A 81 -8.43 16.95 -2.16
C ALA A 81 -8.58 15.43 -2.38
N GLN A 82 -7.64 14.80 -3.09
CA GLN A 82 -7.65 13.35 -3.30
C GLN A 82 -7.40 12.57 -2.01
N ALA A 83 -6.42 12.98 -1.20
CA ALA A 83 -6.02 12.25 0.00
C ALA A 83 -7.00 12.41 1.17
N LYS A 84 -7.78 13.50 1.23
CA LYS A 84 -8.76 13.74 2.30
C LYS A 84 -9.77 12.61 2.45
N GLY A 85 -10.23 12.03 1.34
CA GLY A 85 -11.22 10.94 1.34
C GLY A 85 -10.66 9.54 1.65
N LEU A 86 -9.34 9.36 1.71
CA LEU A 86 -8.74 8.04 1.86
C LEU A 86 -8.75 7.58 3.32
N SER A 87 -9.20 6.35 3.58
CA SER A 87 -8.97 5.69 4.86
C SER A 87 -7.50 5.27 5.00
N ARG A 88 -7.09 4.87 6.20
CA ARG A 88 -5.73 4.30 6.39
C ARG A 88 -5.53 3.04 5.53
N ALA A 89 -6.54 2.17 5.47
CA ALA A 89 -6.49 0.97 4.65
C ALA A 89 -6.36 1.31 3.15
N ASP A 90 -7.06 2.34 2.66
CA ASP A 90 -6.91 2.78 1.27
C ASP A 90 -5.48 3.23 0.97
N ILE A 91 -4.87 4.00 1.87
CA ILE A 91 -3.48 4.47 1.73
C ILE A 91 -2.52 3.29 1.66
N ASP A 92 -2.65 2.33 2.57
CA ASP A 92 -1.77 1.16 2.63
C ASP A 92 -1.96 0.29 1.36
N ASN A 93 -3.20 0.09 0.91
CA ASN A 93 -3.53 -0.68 -0.31
C ASN A 93 -3.02 0.00 -1.59
N LEU A 94 -3.27 1.31 -1.76
CA LEU A 94 -2.78 2.09 -2.90
C LEU A 94 -1.26 2.07 -2.98
N SER A 95 -0.60 2.22 -1.83
CA SER A 95 0.86 2.22 -1.74
C SER A 95 1.44 0.85 -2.09
N ALA A 96 0.85 -0.24 -1.59
CA ALA A 96 1.23 -1.59 -1.94
C ALA A 96 1.03 -1.86 -3.44
N PHE A 97 -0.09 -1.41 -4.01
CA PHE A 97 -0.38 -1.55 -5.44
C PHE A 97 0.69 -0.86 -6.30
N TYR A 98 0.91 0.44 -6.13
CA TYR A 98 1.88 1.17 -6.96
C TYR A 98 3.32 0.68 -6.76
N ALA A 99 3.68 0.28 -5.54
CA ALA A 99 5.00 -0.32 -5.25
C ALA A 99 5.20 -1.69 -5.94
N SER A 100 4.12 -2.45 -6.15
CA SER A 100 4.18 -3.74 -6.84
C SER A 100 4.37 -3.64 -8.36
N LEU A 101 4.08 -2.48 -8.94
CA LEU A 101 4.19 -2.27 -10.38
C LEU A 101 5.65 -2.23 -10.84
N PRO A 102 5.97 -2.69 -12.06
CA PRO A 102 7.29 -2.50 -12.63
C PRO A 102 7.54 -0.99 -12.84
N GLY A 103 8.69 -0.50 -12.39
CA GLY A 103 9.06 0.91 -12.54
C GLY A 103 10.54 1.12 -12.34
N THR A 104 11.03 2.29 -12.77
CA THR A 104 12.45 2.67 -12.67
C THR A 104 12.78 3.42 -11.37
N LEU A 105 11.80 3.56 -10.47
CA LEU A 105 11.92 4.41 -9.27
C LEU A 105 12.55 3.71 -8.07
N SER A 106 12.50 2.38 -8.02
CA SER A 106 13.18 1.58 -7.00
C SER A 106 14.16 0.64 -7.69
N HIS A 107 15.45 0.80 -7.38
CA HIS A 107 16.43 -0.22 -7.69
C HIS A 107 16.20 -1.39 -6.74
N LYS A 108 15.76 -2.54 -7.27
CA LYS A 108 15.81 -3.79 -6.51
C LYS A 108 17.26 -3.99 -6.07
N ARG A 109 17.49 -3.99 -4.75
CA ARG A 109 18.79 -4.38 -4.20
C ARG A 109 19.08 -5.82 -4.54
#